data_AF-A0A1C4DBB7-F1
#
_entry.id   AF-A0A1C4DBB7-F1
#
_cell.length_a   1.000
_cell.length_b   1.000
_cell.length_c   1.000
_cell.angle_alpha   90.00
_cell.angle_beta   90.00
_cell.angle_gamma   90.00
#
_symmetry.space_group_name_H-M   'P 1'
#
loop_
_entity.id
_entity.type
_entity.pdbx_description
1 polymer ?
#
loop_
_entity_poly.entity_id
_entity_poly.type
_entity_poly.pdbx_seq_one_letter_code
_entity_poly.pdbx_strand_id
1 'polypeptide(L)'
;PICHLLLAEQIYPVLGYRRPTHGANPIRKKQFIYNSQNDTYTCPNGQTLIYKTTSREGYRHYHSDAATCKVCPLLSQCTLSKNTQKVITRHIWEVDKEKANEIRLSQWVKKSMLGENRP
;
A
#
# COMPACT_ATOMS: atom_id res chain seq x y z
N PRO A 1 -5.64 -1.72 11.64
CA PRO A 1 -5.97 -1.98 13.05
C PRO A 1 -5.87 -3.46 13.46
N ILE A 2 -6.70 -4.36 12.93
CA ILE A 2 -6.72 -5.76 13.41
C ILE A 2 -5.39 -6.52 13.23
N CYS A 3 -4.71 -6.36 12.08
CA CYS A 3 -3.40 -6.99 11.86
C CYS A 3 -2.37 -6.52 12.90
N HIS A 4 -2.37 -5.22 13.21
CA HIS A 4 -1.48 -4.63 14.20
C HIS A 4 -1.74 -5.19 15.60
N LEU A 5 -3.02 -5.24 16.01
CA LEU A 5 -3.42 -5.80 17.32
C LEU A 5 -3.02 -7.27 17.45
N LEU A 6 -3.33 -8.10 16.45
CA LEU A 6 -2.98 -9.52 16.48
C LEU A 6 -1.47 -9.73 16.61
N LEU A 7 -0.66 -9.00 15.83
CA LEU A 7 0.79 -9.10 15.90
C LEU A 7 1.36 -8.56 17.22
N ALA A 8 0.77 -7.50 17.79
CA ALA A 8 1.17 -6.95 19.08
C ALA A 8 0.92 -7.95 20.23
N GLU A 9 -0.19 -8.68 20.17
CA GLU A 9 -0.55 -9.75 21.11
C GLU A 9 0.13 -11.10 20.80
N GLN A 10 1.06 -11.13 19.83
CA GLN A 10 1.73 -12.36 19.36
C GLN A 10 0.77 -13.46 18.86
N ILE A 11 -0.43 -13.07 18.41
CA ILE A 11 -1.43 -13.95 17.82
C ILE A 11 -1.20 -14.04 16.31
N TYR A 12 -1.17 -15.26 15.79
CA TYR A 12 -0.95 -15.50 14.36
C TYR A 12 -2.17 -15.04 13.52
N PRO A 13 -2.02 -14.07 12.59
CA PRO A 13 -3.14 -13.53 11.84
C PRO A 13 -3.59 -14.46 10.71
N VAL A 14 -4.47 -15.41 11.05
CA VAL A 14 -5.17 -16.29 10.11
C VAL A 14 -6.36 -15.53 9.52
N LEU A 15 -6.09 -14.59 8.62
CA LEU A 15 -7.09 -13.70 8.02
C LEU A 15 -7.46 -14.12 6.59
N GLY A 16 -8.77 -14.15 6.30
CA GLY A 16 -9.28 -14.38 4.94
C GLY A 16 -8.80 -13.31 3.95
N TYR A 17 -8.62 -13.69 2.69
CA TYR A 17 -8.17 -12.76 1.64
C TYR A 17 -9.36 -11.96 1.07
N ARG A 18 -9.29 -10.63 1.18
CA ARG A 18 -10.13 -9.74 0.38
C ARG A 18 -9.32 -9.23 -0.81
N ARG A 19 -9.84 -9.43 -2.02
CA ARG A 19 -9.24 -8.87 -3.24
C ARG A 19 -9.23 -7.33 -3.14
N PRO A 20 -8.07 -6.65 -3.32
CA PRO A 20 -8.02 -5.20 -3.36
C PRO A 20 -8.88 -4.67 -4.51
N THR A 21 -9.66 -3.62 -4.25
CA THR A 21 -10.35 -2.87 -5.30
C THR A 21 -9.32 -2.08 -6.10
N HIS A 22 -9.53 -2.02 -7.42
CA HIS A 22 -8.64 -1.28 -8.32
C HIS A 22 -9.24 0.06 -8.66
N GLY A 23 -8.44 1.12 -8.56
CA GLY A 23 -8.80 2.43 -9.09
C GLY A 23 -8.75 2.46 -10.62
N ALA A 24 -9.36 3.48 -11.22
CA ALA A 24 -9.50 3.64 -12.67
C ALA A 24 -8.17 3.84 -13.40
N ASN A 25 -7.13 4.38 -12.72
CA ASN A 25 -5.89 4.74 -13.39
C ASN A 25 -5.02 3.50 -13.73
N PRO A 26 -4.44 3.43 -14.94
CA PRO A 26 -3.50 2.37 -15.33
C PRO A 26 -2.27 2.27 -14.40
N ILE A 27 -1.68 3.41 -14.05
CA ILE A 27 -0.54 3.46 -13.12
C ILE A 27 -1.08 3.55 -11.67
N ARG A 28 -0.91 2.45 -10.95
CA ARG A 28 -1.40 2.22 -9.59
C ARG A 28 -0.26 2.36 -8.58
N LYS A 29 -0.61 2.30 -7.28
CA LYS A 29 0.36 2.34 -6.17
C LYS A 29 1.47 1.30 -6.31
N LYS A 30 1.18 0.10 -6.84
CA LYS A 30 2.17 -0.99 -7.00
C LYS A 30 3.35 -0.65 -7.92
N GLN A 31 3.18 0.31 -8.83
CA GLN A 31 4.27 0.77 -9.70
C GLN A 31 5.16 1.82 -9.03
N PHE A 32 4.83 2.26 -7.80
CA PHE A 32 5.64 3.18 -7.04
C PHE A 32 6.45 2.40 -6.01
N ILE A 33 7.74 2.72 -5.94
CA ILE A 33 8.68 2.06 -5.05
C ILE A 33 8.74 2.86 -3.76
N TYR A 34 8.45 2.23 -2.63
CA TYR A 34 8.59 2.86 -1.32
C TYR A 34 10.03 2.73 -0.83
N ASN A 35 10.64 3.84 -0.44
CA ASN A 35 11.93 3.88 0.22
C ASN A 35 11.71 4.13 1.72
N SER A 36 11.99 3.11 2.54
CA SER A 36 11.82 3.16 3.99
C SER A 36 12.87 4.03 4.70
N GLN A 37 14.07 4.20 4.13
CA GLN A 37 15.12 5.03 4.73
C GLN A 37 14.76 6.51 4.71
N ASN A 38 14.15 6.96 3.60
CA ASN A 38 13.80 8.37 3.39
C ASN A 38 12.32 8.69 3.63
N ASP A 39 11.49 7.67 3.91
CA ASP A 39 10.03 7.76 3.95
C ASP A 39 9.44 8.45 2.70
N THR A 40 9.83 7.97 1.52
CA THR A 40 9.39 8.52 0.24
C THR A 40 8.90 7.44 -0.72
N TYR A 41 8.12 7.86 -1.73
CA TYR A 41 7.80 7.01 -2.87
C TYR A 41 8.49 7.51 -4.13
N THR A 42 8.97 6.60 -4.97
CA THR A 42 9.51 6.94 -6.30
C THR A 42 8.53 6.47 -7.36
N CYS A 43 8.16 7.36 -8.28
CA CYS A 43 7.25 7.06 -9.39
C CYS A 43 7.99 6.33 -10.52
N PRO A 44 7.26 5.66 -11.45
CA PRO A 44 7.90 4.98 -12.58
C PRO A 44 8.64 5.91 -13.54
N ASN A 45 8.36 7.22 -13.50
CA ASN A 45 9.07 8.26 -14.25
C ASN A 45 10.24 8.88 -13.44
N GLY A 46 10.62 8.29 -12.30
CA GLY A 46 11.75 8.73 -11.48
C GLY A 46 11.48 9.89 -10.50
N GLN A 47 10.29 10.48 -10.51
CA GLN A 47 9.94 11.55 -9.59
C GLN A 47 9.70 11.03 -8.16
N THR A 48 10.26 11.72 -7.17
CA THR A 48 10.04 11.42 -5.74
C THR A 48 8.77 12.10 -5.22
N LEU A 49 7.97 11.35 -4.46
CA LEU A 49 6.79 11.79 -3.75
C LEU A 49 7.14 11.89 -2.26
N ILE A 50 6.94 13.07 -1.68
CA ILE A 50 7.29 13.38 -0.30
C ILE A 50 6.08 13.24 0.61
N TYR A 51 6.33 12.83 1.85
CA TYR A 51 5.32 12.88 2.90
C TYR A 51 4.81 14.31 3.10
N LYS A 52 3.48 14.47 3.25
CA LYS A 52 2.83 15.76 3.53
C LYS A 52 2.12 15.75 4.86
N THR A 53 1.19 14.82 5.04
CA THR A 53 0.29 14.81 6.21
C THR A 53 -0.11 13.38 6.56
N THR A 54 -0.58 13.21 7.79
CA THR A 54 -1.26 11.99 8.23
C THR A 54 -2.70 12.31 8.56
N SER A 55 -3.65 11.53 8.02
CA SER A 55 -5.07 11.69 8.32
C SER A 55 -5.41 11.18 9.73
N ARG A 56 -6.55 11.59 10.28
CA ARG A 56 -7.02 11.13 11.60
C ARG A 56 -7.22 9.61 11.65
N GLU A 57 -7.52 9.00 10.50
CA GLU A 57 -7.69 7.57 10.32
C GLU A 57 -6.35 6.81 10.19
N GLY A 58 -5.21 7.51 10.27
CA GLY A 58 -3.88 6.90 10.25
C GLY A 58 -3.34 6.62 8.84
N TYR A 59 -3.74 7.39 7.83
CA TYR A 59 -3.15 7.33 6.50
C TYR A 59 -2.12 8.42 6.30
N ARG A 60 -0.88 8.04 5.98
CA ARG A 60 0.16 8.96 5.52
C ARG A 60 -0.07 9.28 4.04
N HIS A 61 -0.03 10.56 3.70
CA HIS A 61 -0.21 11.09 2.35
C HIS A 61 1.13 11.53 1.77
N TYR A 62 1.45 11.01 0.57
CA TYR A 62 2.66 11.34 -0.18
C TYR A 62 2.26 12.02 -1.49
N HIS A 63 2.88 13.15 -1.78
CA HIS A 63 2.48 14.00 -2.89
C HIS A 63 3.63 14.15 -3.89
N SER A 64 3.30 14.05 -5.18
CA SER A 64 4.22 14.46 -6.24
C SER A 64 4.29 15.98 -6.35
N ASP A 65 5.36 16.49 -6.94
CA ASP A 65 5.41 17.88 -7.39
C ASP A 65 4.57 18.06 -8.67
N ALA A 66 3.68 19.05 -8.64
CA ALA A 66 2.74 19.32 -9.72
C ALA A 66 3.43 19.93 -10.95
N ALA A 67 4.46 20.75 -10.77
CA ALA A 67 5.19 21.35 -11.89
C ALA A 67 5.87 20.28 -12.75
N THR A 68 6.53 19.31 -12.09
CA THR A 68 7.14 18.16 -12.73
C THR A 68 6.10 17.24 -13.38
N CYS A 69 4.96 17.03 -12.72
CA CYS A 69 3.89 16.17 -13.27
C CYS A 69 3.19 16.78 -14.49
N LYS A 70 3.07 18.11 -14.59
CA LYS A 70 2.45 18.78 -15.75
C LYS A 70 3.15 18.48 -17.07
N VAL A 71 4.47 18.32 -17.05
CA VAL A 71 5.29 18.00 -18.23
C VAL A 71 5.55 16.50 -18.39
N CYS A 72 4.96 15.66 -17.52
CA CYS A 72 5.21 14.23 -17.52
C CYS A 72 4.42 13.52 -18.65
N PRO A 73 5.08 12.72 -19.51
CA PRO A 73 4.39 12.00 -20.59
C PRO A 73 3.40 10.95 -20.07
N LEU A 74 3.59 10.48 -18.84
CA LEU A 74 2.72 9.48 -18.21
C LEU A 74 1.55 10.09 -17.40
N LEU A 75 1.35 11.42 -17.45
CA LEU A 75 0.38 12.12 -16.61
C LEU A 75 -1.04 11.53 -16.76
N SER A 76 -1.51 11.34 -17.98
CA SER A 76 -2.84 10.82 -18.31
C SER A 76 -3.09 9.41 -17.74
N GLN A 77 -2.04 8.59 -17.64
CA GLN A 77 -2.10 7.24 -17.09
C GLN A 77 -1.87 7.22 -15.56
N CYS A 78 -1.25 8.28 -15.01
CA CYS A 78 -0.84 8.38 -13.62
C CYS A 78 -1.91 8.98 -12.72
N THR A 79 -2.44 10.15 -13.08
CA THR A 79 -3.44 10.87 -12.27
C THR A 79 -4.41 11.63 -13.16
N LEU A 80 -5.70 11.54 -12.83
CA LEU A 80 -6.77 12.33 -13.44
C LEU A 80 -7.17 13.53 -12.55
N SER A 81 -6.36 13.82 -11.53
CA SER A 81 -6.61 14.94 -10.61
C SER A 81 -6.53 16.28 -11.35
N LYS A 82 -7.44 17.20 -11.04
CA LYS A 82 -7.39 18.60 -11.54
C LYS A 82 -6.08 19.31 -11.19
N ASN A 83 -5.49 18.97 -10.04
CA ASN A 83 -4.26 19.59 -9.55
C ASN A 83 -2.99 19.02 -10.20
N THR A 84 -3.11 18.11 -11.17
CA THR A 84 -1.95 17.45 -11.84
C THR A 84 -0.96 16.84 -10.85
N GLN A 85 -1.45 16.35 -9.71
CA GLN A 85 -0.65 15.82 -8.62
C GLN A 85 -1.08 14.38 -8.32
N LYS A 86 -0.10 13.49 -8.19
CA LYS A 86 -0.32 12.13 -7.71
C LYS A 86 -0.25 12.15 -6.20
N VAL A 87 -1.28 11.59 -5.56
CA VAL A 87 -1.31 11.34 -4.12
C VAL A 87 -1.27 9.83 -3.89
N ILE A 88 -0.34 9.38 -3.07
CA ILE A 88 -0.26 8.00 -2.58
C ILE A 88 -0.58 8.00 -1.10
N THR A 89 -1.38 7.03 -0.67
CA THR A 89 -1.67 6.79 0.74
C THR A 89 -1.02 5.50 1.22
N ARG A 90 -0.37 5.56 2.39
CA ARG A 90 0.16 4.39 3.11
C ARG A 90 -0.39 4.43 4.52
N HIS A 91 -1.04 3.36 4.96
CA HIS A 91 -1.49 3.27 6.35
C HIS A 91 -0.27 3.20 7.28
N ILE A 92 -0.33 3.79 8.48
CA ILE A 92 0.72 3.66 9.50
C ILE A 92 1.08 2.20 9.84
N TRP A 93 0.10 1.28 9.77
CA TRP A 93 0.30 -0.16 10.02
C TRP A 93 0.38 -0.96 8.71
N GLU A 94 0.79 -0.34 7.58
CA GLU A 94 0.92 -1.05 6.31
C GLU A 94 1.95 -2.19 6.41
N VAL A 95 3.01 -2.02 7.19
CA VAL A 95 4.02 -3.06 7.45
C VAL A 95 3.39 -4.28 8.14
N ASP A 96 2.52 -4.06 9.12
CA ASP A 96 1.84 -5.14 9.83
C ASP A 96 0.84 -5.87 8.93
N LYS A 97 0.22 -5.14 7.99
CA LYS A 97 -0.63 -5.75 6.95
C LYS A 97 0.20 -6.58 5.96
N GLU A 98 1.38 -6.10 5.56
CA GLU A 98 2.32 -6.81 4.69
C GLU A 98 2.77 -8.11 5.36
N LYS A 99 3.19 -8.06 6.63
CA LYS A 99 3.52 -9.25 7.45
C LYS A 99 2.37 -10.24 7.57
N ALA A 100 1.16 -9.76 7.88
CA ALA A 100 -0.01 -10.63 7.96
C ALA A 100 -0.31 -11.32 6.62
N ASN A 101 -0.06 -10.64 5.50
CA ASN A 101 -0.21 -11.22 4.17
C ASN A 101 0.87 -12.27 3.85
N GLU A 102 2.12 -12.06 4.28
CA GLU A 102 3.19 -13.06 4.17
C GLU A 102 2.87 -14.32 4.98
N ILE A 103 2.43 -14.13 6.23
CA ILE A 103 1.95 -15.19 7.12
C ILE A 103 0.84 -16.01 6.45
N ARG A 104 -0.16 -15.34 5.86
CA ARG A 104 -1.26 -15.99 5.13
C ARG A 104 -0.77 -16.83 3.94
N LEU A 105 0.32 -16.42 3.28
CA LEU A 105 0.89 -17.14 2.14
C LEU A 105 1.71 -18.37 2.55
N SER A 106 2.07 -18.51 3.84
CA SER A 106 2.75 -19.69 4.36
C SER A 106 1.93 -20.97 4.13
N GLN A 107 2.63 -22.09 3.92
CA GLN A 107 1.99 -23.39 3.67
C GLN A 107 1.10 -23.82 4.84
N TRP A 108 1.53 -23.56 6.08
CA TRP A 108 0.77 -23.91 7.28
C TRP A 108 -0.58 -23.19 7.34
N VAL A 109 -0.62 -21.86 7.13
CA VAL A 109 -1.88 -21.10 7.14
C VAL A 109 -2.81 -21.52 6.00
N LYS A 110 -2.26 -21.80 4.81
CA LYS A 110 -3.05 -22.30 3.69
C LYS A 110 -3.76 -23.61 4.03
N LYS A 111 -3.05 -24.58 4.63
CA LYS A 111 -3.65 -25.85 5.09
C LYS A 111 -4.72 -25.64 6.15
N SER A 112 -4.45 -24.79 7.14
CA SER A 112 -5.40 -24.44 8.21
C SER A 112 -6.67 -23.76 7.67
N MET A 113 -6.55 -22.94 6.63
CA MET A 113 -7.68 -22.27 5.96
C MET A 113 -8.49 -23.21 5.04
N LEU A 114 -7.84 -24.21 4.44
CA LEU A 114 -8.47 -25.18 3.54
C LEU A 114 -9.19 -26.32 4.28
N GLY A 115 -9.07 -26.39 5.61
CA GLY A 115 -9.71 -27.42 6.42
C GLY A 115 -9.06 -28.81 6.33
N GLU A 116 -7.82 -28.90 5.82
CA GLU A 116 -7.07 -30.16 5.64
C GLU A 116 -6.50 -30.73 6.96
N ASN A 117 -6.88 -30.15 8.10
CA ASN A 117 -6.60 -30.66 9.45
C ASN A 117 -7.91 -30.97 10.20
N ARG A 118 -8.87 -31.61 9.54
CA ARG A 118 -9.99 -32.27 10.23
C ARG A 118 -9.68 -33.79 10.23
N PRO A 119 -9.44 -34.42 11.40
CA PRO A 119 -9.38 -35.88 11.49
C PRO A 119 -10.73 -36.50 11.09
#